data_AF-A0AA88YA12-F1
#
_entry.id   AF-A0AA88YA12-F1
#
_cell.length_a   1.000
_cell.length_b   1.000
_cell.length_c   1.000
_cell.angle_alpha   90.00
_cell.angle_beta   90.00
_cell.angle_gamma   90.00
#
_symmetry.space_group_name_H-M   'P 1'
#
loop_
_entity.id
_entity.type
_entity.pdbx_description
1 polymer ?
#
loop_
_entity_poly.entity_id
_entity_poly.type
_entity_poly.pdbx_seq_one_letter_code
_entity_poly.pdbx_strand_id
1 'polypeptide(L)'
;MAEPAELSLFSNPPNQVAVHKIYFSEIRPISTFDTDTAPLEFTVPSSGSEYLDLRRSRLYLRAKITKSDGTALTVSEKTGIVNLPLQSMFSQIDVFMNGKCVTQNANYYPWKAYLKVLLTNGMSASQSQLQTQLFWPEGEGIDESDPVNGTSKALRNRYAYTKESHEFDMEGPLYVDCFDLDKYLINGVDLQLRMFRTRSEFVLVSDETTPSYKLTILEAVFKACKIRADSAVLLNHANAITKSPVTYNYKKTDVKMTTISDKTSEFYWDDVWNGKRPSKMFVAFVKQSAVNGSYTDNPFNFEHFNLSEIVLNINGESLPIRPIKLDFNNNQNYVTALCNLYQSTEKWYRDGSLIIDREKFASGYAIYAFDIDPSDLGEGYINLVHQANVGVYARFSKPTTETISAIAFSEYPGLIAVDQSREIRLI
;
A
#
# COMPACT_ATOMS: atom_id res chain seq x y z
N MET A 1 -37.81 -9.68 -22.22
CA MET A 1 -38.47 -9.49 -20.92
C MET A 1 -37.46 -9.92 -19.87
N ALA A 2 -37.04 -9.05 -18.97
CA ALA A 2 -36.24 -9.48 -17.83
C ALA A 2 -37.18 -10.22 -16.87
N GLU A 3 -36.96 -11.52 -16.70
CA GLU A 3 -37.69 -12.34 -15.73
C GLU A 3 -36.86 -12.49 -14.45
N PRO A 4 -37.48 -12.57 -13.27
CA PRO A 4 -36.81 -12.95 -12.02
C PRO A 4 -36.07 -14.30 -12.18
N ALA A 5 -34.91 -14.45 -11.55
CA ALA A 5 -34.07 -15.65 -11.67
C ALA A 5 -34.83 -16.93 -11.26
N GLU A 6 -35.80 -16.80 -10.35
CA GLU A 6 -36.69 -17.84 -9.88
C GLU A 6 -37.65 -18.37 -10.96
N LEU A 7 -37.92 -17.60 -12.01
CA LEU A 7 -38.76 -18.01 -13.15
C LEU A 7 -37.95 -18.63 -14.30
N SER A 8 -36.62 -18.54 -14.26
CA SER A 8 -35.74 -19.07 -15.32
C SER A 8 -35.42 -20.55 -15.14
N LEU A 9 -36.47 -21.36 -14.98
CA LEU A 9 -36.42 -22.78 -14.62
C LEU A 9 -35.69 -23.68 -15.63
N PHE A 10 -35.48 -23.19 -16.86
CA PHE A 10 -34.81 -23.90 -17.95
C PHE A 10 -33.46 -23.29 -18.35
N SER A 11 -33.05 -22.18 -17.73
CA SER A 11 -31.71 -21.65 -17.93
C SER A 11 -30.76 -22.30 -16.92
N ASN A 12 -29.76 -23.00 -17.44
CA ASN A 12 -28.63 -23.40 -16.62
C ASN A 12 -27.66 -22.21 -16.53
N PRO A 13 -26.99 -22.01 -15.38
CA PRO A 13 -25.85 -21.12 -15.33
C PRO A 13 -24.86 -21.48 -16.45
N PRO A 14 -24.32 -20.50 -17.19
CA PRO A 14 -23.37 -20.80 -18.26
C PRO A 14 -22.14 -21.52 -17.69
N ASN A 15 -21.72 -22.59 -18.36
CA ASN A 15 -20.50 -23.29 -17.99
C ASN A 15 -19.28 -22.40 -18.29
N GLN A 16 -18.39 -22.24 -17.31
CA GLN A 16 -17.06 -21.72 -17.57
C GLN A 16 -16.26 -22.81 -18.30
N VAL A 17 -15.99 -22.59 -19.59
CA VAL A 17 -15.15 -23.48 -20.42
C VAL A 17 -13.86 -22.81 -20.91
N ALA A 18 -13.73 -21.50 -20.73
CA ALA A 18 -12.65 -20.69 -21.29
C ALA A 18 -11.34 -20.76 -20.49
N VAL A 19 -11.37 -21.16 -19.21
CA VAL A 19 -10.19 -21.26 -18.33
C VAL A 19 -10.05 -22.71 -17.92
N HIS A 20 -9.04 -23.39 -18.47
CA HIS A 20 -8.78 -24.80 -18.20
C HIS A 20 -8.05 -25.02 -16.88
N LYS A 21 -7.13 -24.11 -16.51
CA LYS A 21 -6.31 -24.26 -15.31
C LYS A 21 -5.90 -22.91 -14.74
N ILE A 22 -5.94 -22.81 -13.41
CA ILE A 22 -5.34 -21.73 -12.63
C ILE A 22 -4.32 -22.40 -11.70
N TYR A 23 -3.08 -21.94 -11.71
CA TYR A 23 -2.04 -22.49 -10.86
C TYR A 23 -0.95 -21.46 -10.54
N PHE A 24 -0.19 -21.70 -9.48
CA PHE A 24 0.93 -20.86 -9.08
C PHE A 24 2.25 -21.48 -9.56
N SER A 25 3.03 -20.71 -10.31
CA SER A 25 4.41 -21.04 -10.65
C SER A 25 5.33 -20.37 -9.65
N GLU A 26 6.17 -21.15 -8.96
CA GLU A 26 7.15 -20.62 -8.03
C GLU A 26 8.38 -20.09 -8.79
N ILE A 27 8.65 -18.80 -8.64
CA ILE A 27 9.76 -18.11 -9.27
C ILE A 27 10.78 -17.77 -8.18
N ARG A 28 12.00 -18.29 -8.34
CA ARG A 28 13.12 -18.03 -7.44
C ARG A 28 13.89 -16.78 -7.89
N PRO A 29 14.62 -16.12 -6.98
CA PRO A 29 15.42 -14.96 -7.32
C PRO A 29 16.49 -15.28 -8.37
N ILE A 30 16.79 -14.32 -9.25
CA ILE A 30 17.78 -14.51 -10.33
C ILE A 30 19.23 -14.31 -9.87
N SER A 31 19.42 -13.68 -8.71
CA SER A 31 20.72 -13.32 -8.13
C SER A 31 20.72 -13.61 -6.63
N THR A 32 21.92 -13.71 -6.05
CA THR A 32 22.10 -13.83 -4.59
C THR A 32 21.70 -12.54 -3.90
N PHE A 33 21.02 -12.66 -2.76
CA PHE A 33 20.47 -11.54 -1.99
C PHE A 33 20.96 -11.53 -0.52
N ASP A 34 22.14 -12.11 -0.28
CA ASP A 34 22.68 -12.30 1.07
C ASP A 34 23.11 -10.99 1.75
N THR A 35 23.32 -9.92 0.97
CA THR A 35 23.67 -8.60 1.49
C THR A 35 22.46 -7.67 1.55
N ASP A 36 22.45 -6.76 2.53
CA ASP A 36 21.34 -5.82 2.71
C ASP A 36 21.24 -4.77 1.59
N THR A 37 22.27 -4.62 0.77
CA THR A 37 22.30 -3.74 -0.40
C THR A 37 21.90 -4.41 -1.71
N ALA A 38 21.88 -5.75 -1.74
CA ALA A 38 21.49 -6.48 -2.95
C ALA A 38 19.97 -6.42 -3.13
N PRO A 39 19.47 -5.97 -4.29
CA PRO A 39 18.05 -6.01 -4.58
C PRO A 39 17.60 -7.47 -4.75
N LEU A 40 16.36 -7.73 -4.35
CA LEU A 40 15.70 -9.00 -4.61
C LEU A 40 15.03 -8.94 -5.99
N GLU A 41 15.50 -9.77 -6.93
CA GLU A 41 15.06 -9.73 -8.32
C GLU A 41 14.39 -11.04 -8.78
N PHE A 42 13.21 -10.93 -9.40
CA PHE A 42 12.49 -12.05 -10.00
C PHE A 42 12.24 -11.80 -11.48
N THR A 43 12.29 -12.85 -12.30
CA THR A 43 11.87 -12.79 -13.70
C THR A 43 10.88 -13.90 -13.99
N VAL A 44 9.66 -13.53 -14.38
CA VAL A 44 8.62 -14.44 -14.84
C VAL A 44 8.62 -14.41 -16.37
N PRO A 45 9.17 -15.43 -17.03
CA PRO A 45 9.19 -15.47 -18.48
C PRO A 45 7.77 -15.65 -19.04
N SER A 46 7.54 -15.06 -20.20
CA SER A 46 6.35 -15.25 -21.05
C SER A 46 6.44 -16.56 -21.83
N SER A 47 6.55 -17.69 -21.10
CA SER A 47 6.55 -19.00 -21.73
C SER A 47 5.14 -19.38 -22.20
N GLY A 48 4.88 -19.21 -23.50
CA GLY A 48 3.80 -19.88 -24.23
C GLY A 48 2.45 -19.15 -24.28
N SER A 49 1.38 -19.89 -23.99
CA SER A 49 -0.02 -19.52 -24.22
C SER A 49 -0.76 -19.12 -22.94
N GLU A 50 -0.03 -18.88 -21.85
CA GLU A 50 -0.63 -18.62 -20.53
C GLU A 50 -0.67 -17.12 -20.22
N TYR A 51 -1.77 -16.69 -19.60
CA TYR A 51 -1.94 -15.34 -19.08
C TYR A 51 -1.40 -15.27 -17.64
N LEU A 52 -1.16 -14.05 -17.14
CA LEU A 52 -0.79 -13.80 -15.76
C LEU A 52 -1.91 -13.09 -15.01
N ASP A 53 -2.32 -13.63 -13.87
CA ASP A 53 -3.20 -12.95 -12.92
C ASP A 53 -2.32 -12.27 -11.86
N LEU A 54 -1.99 -10.99 -12.08
CA LEU A 54 -1.15 -10.23 -11.17
C LEU A 54 -1.82 -10.05 -9.80
N ARG A 55 -3.13 -9.82 -9.77
CA ARG A 55 -3.90 -9.62 -8.52
C ARG A 55 -3.89 -10.84 -7.63
N ARG A 56 -3.88 -12.04 -8.19
CA ARG A 56 -3.75 -13.29 -7.42
C ARG A 56 -2.31 -13.68 -7.12
N SER A 57 -1.32 -13.12 -7.81
CA SER A 57 0.10 -13.43 -7.59
C SER A 57 0.58 -12.93 -6.23
N ARG A 58 1.54 -13.61 -5.63
CA ARG A 58 1.96 -13.36 -4.23
C ARG A 58 3.47 -13.44 -4.06
N LEU A 59 3.98 -12.74 -3.07
CA LEU A 59 5.34 -12.89 -2.57
C LEU A 59 5.30 -13.74 -1.30
N TYR A 60 6.15 -14.76 -1.25
CA TYR A 60 6.47 -15.52 -0.05
C TYR A 60 7.90 -15.18 0.38
N LEU A 61 8.07 -14.86 1.65
CA LEU A 61 9.38 -14.66 2.27
C LEU A 61 9.47 -15.45 3.57
N ARG A 62 10.65 -15.97 3.87
CA ARG A 62 11.03 -16.42 5.21
C ARG A 62 12.22 -15.61 5.68
N ALA A 63 12.17 -15.10 6.90
CA ALA A 63 13.15 -14.17 7.44
C ALA A 63 13.42 -14.43 8.92
N LYS A 64 14.46 -13.79 9.46
CA LYS A 64 14.75 -13.72 10.90
C LYS A 64 15.41 -12.41 11.26
N ILE A 65 15.32 -12.01 12.53
CA ILE A 65 16.06 -10.87 13.06
C ILE A 65 17.34 -11.39 13.73
N THR A 66 18.48 -10.78 13.44
CA THR A 66 19.76 -11.06 14.11
C THR A 66 20.37 -9.76 14.61
N LYS A 67 21.46 -9.87 15.39
CA LYS A 67 22.36 -8.73 15.56
C LYS A 67 23.00 -8.34 14.24
N SER A 68 23.55 -7.13 14.15
CA SER A 68 24.23 -6.62 12.96
C SER A 68 25.36 -7.53 12.48
N ASP A 69 26.10 -8.14 13.41
CA ASP A 69 27.18 -9.12 13.15
C ASP A 69 26.67 -10.50 12.68
N GLY A 70 25.35 -10.72 12.67
CA GLY A 70 24.72 -11.98 12.26
C GLY A 70 24.52 -13.00 13.39
N THR A 71 24.97 -12.70 14.61
CA THR A 71 24.73 -13.57 15.77
C THR A 71 23.26 -13.54 16.20
N ALA A 72 22.81 -14.62 16.82
CA ALA A 72 21.44 -14.76 17.29
C ALA A 72 21.13 -13.81 18.45
N LEU A 73 19.86 -13.39 18.53
CA LEU A 73 19.33 -12.63 19.65
C LEU A 73 19.24 -13.51 20.89
N THR A 74 19.62 -12.96 22.04
CA THR A 74 19.41 -13.58 23.35
C THR A 74 18.02 -13.26 23.89
N VAL A 75 17.58 -13.99 24.93
CA VAL A 75 16.28 -13.77 25.60
C VAL A 75 16.13 -12.36 26.17
N SER A 76 17.24 -11.73 26.55
CA SER A 76 17.25 -10.36 27.06
C SER A 76 17.09 -9.29 25.98
N GLU A 77 17.40 -9.59 24.71
CA GLU A 77 17.39 -8.61 23.63
C GLU A 77 16.00 -8.47 23.02
N LYS A 78 15.36 -7.34 23.29
CA LYS A 78 13.97 -7.09 22.92
C LYS A 78 13.88 -6.24 21.67
N THR A 79 13.97 -6.89 20.51
CA THR A 79 13.69 -6.24 19.22
C THR A 79 12.48 -6.86 18.54
N GLY A 80 11.52 -5.99 18.22
CA GLY A 80 10.35 -6.30 17.41
C GLY A 80 10.51 -5.84 15.97
N ILE A 81 9.43 -5.98 15.20
CA ILE A 81 9.35 -5.58 13.81
C ILE A 81 8.15 -4.65 13.63
N VAL A 82 8.27 -3.65 12.75
CA VAL A 82 7.16 -2.76 12.39
C VAL A 82 6.05 -3.55 11.72
N ASN A 83 4.89 -2.91 11.59
CA ASN A 83 3.71 -3.53 11.01
C ASN A 83 3.88 -3.79 9.49
N LEU A 84 3.16 -4.79 8.97
CA LEU A 84 3.20 -5.19 7.56
C LEU A 84 4.62 -5.45 6.98
N PRO A 85 5.50 -6.22 7.65
CA PRO A 85 6.89 -6.40 7.27
C PRO A 85 7.12 -6.97 5.86
N LEU A 86 6.20 -7.77 5.33
CA LEU A 86 6.29 -8.26 3.94
C LEU A 86 6.43 -7.12 2.93
N GLN A 87 5.84 -5.96 3.23
CA GLN A 87 5.84 -4.78 2.38
C GLN A 87 6.87 -3.75 2.85
N SER A 88 6.92 -3.50 4.16
CA SER A 88 7.75 -2.42 4.73
C SER A 88 9.25 -2.72 4.69
N MET A 89 9.65 -3.99 4.50
CA MET A 89 11.05 -4.35 4.28
C MET A 89 11.61 -3.93 2.92
N PHE A 90 10.78 -3.41 2.00
CA PHE A 90 11.22 -2.88 0.72
C PHE A 90 10.92 -1.39 0.59
N SER A 91 11.93 -0.58 0.31
CA SER A 91 11.77 0.87 0.13
C SER A 91 11.15 1.19 -1.22
N GLN A 92 11.42 0.34 -2.21
CA GLN A 92 11.00 0.49 -3.60
C GLN A 92 10.80 -0.89 -4.23
N ILE A 93 9.74 -1.03 -5.03
CA ILE A 93 9.52 -2.18 -5.90
C ILE A 93 9.29 -1.67 -7.32
N ASP A 94 10.23 -2.00 -8.20
CA ASP A 94 10.12 -1.73 -9.61
C ASP A 94 9.54 -2.94 -10.34
N VAL A 95 8.52 -2.70 -11.16
CA VAL A 95 7.92 -3.72 -12.02
C VAL A 95 8.17 -3.33 -13.46
N PHE A 96 8.77 -4.25 -14.21
CA PHE A 96 8.97 -4.11 -15.65
C PHE A 96 8.10 -5.11 -16.39
N MET A 97 7.45 -4.63 -17.45
CA MET A 97 6.71 -5.45 -18.41
C MET A 97 7.43 -5.33 -19.75
N ASN A 98 7.96 -6.42 -20.29
CA ASN A 98 8.81 -6.41 -21.51
C ASN A 98 9.90 -5.31 -21.49
N GLY A 99 10.59 -5.16 -20.36
CA GLY A 99 11.65 -4.16 -20.17
C GLY A 99 11.18 -2.72 -19.94
N LYS A 100 9.88 -2.41 -20.05
CA LYS A 100 9.32 -1.10 -19.72
C LYS A 100 8.95 -1.06 -18.24
N CYS A 101 9.53 -0.13 -17.47
CA CYS A 101 9.10 0.12 -16.09
C CYS A 101 7.66 0.65 -16.09
N VAL A 102 6.76 -0.04 -15.38
CA VAL A 102 5.34 0.34 -15.24
C VAL A 102 5.05 1.01 -13.89
N THR A 103 5.98 0.92 -12.94
CA THR A 103 5.91 1.58 -11.64
C THR A 103 6.56 2.96 -11.66
N GLN A 104 6.27 3.77 -10.64
CA GLN A 104 7.03 4.98 -10.35
C GLN A 104 8.19 4.62 -9.41
N ASN A 105 9.41 4.95 -9.82
CA ASN A 105 10.62 4.70 -9.05
C ASN A 105 10.73 5.71 -7.90
N ALA A 106 10.14 5.40 -6.74
CA ALA A 106 10.23 6.21 -5.54
C ALA A 106 10.39 5.34 -4.29
N ASN A 107 11.18 5.84 -3.32
CA ASN A 107 11.50 5.15 -2.06
C ASN A 107 10.38 5.21 -1.00
N TYR A 108 9.12 5.40 -1.43
CA TYR A 108 7.95 5.54 -0.55
C TYR A 108 7.05 4.31 -0.54
N TYR A 109 7.54 3.16 -1.02
CA TYR A 109 6.74 1.94 -1.11
C TYR A 109 6.12 1.50 0.22
N PRO A 110 6.83 1.54 1.38
CA PRO A 110 6.25 1.12 2.66
C PRO A 110 4.96 1.87 2.99
N TRP A 111 4.96 3.21 2.84
CA TRP A 111 3.78 4.03 3.10
C TRP A 111 2.67 3.82 2.07
N LYS A 112 3.02 3.69 0.78
CA LYS A 112 2.06 3.33 -0.27
C LYS A 112 1.32 2.04 0.07
N ALA A 113 2.06 0.99 0.43
CA ALA A 113 1.48 -0.30 0.77
C ALA A 113 0.64 -0.22 2.04
N TYR A 114 1.15 0.43 3.08
CA TYR A 114 0.46 0.53 4.37
C TYR A 114 -0.84 1.35 4.27
N LEU A 115 -0.81 2.49 3.57
CA LEU A 115 -1.99 3.30 3.32
C LEU A 115 -3.02 2.55 2.48
N LYS A 116 -2.61 1.83 1.42
CA LYS A 116 -3.52 0.96 0.66
C LYS A 116 -4.22 -0.08 1.55
N VAL A 117 -3.48 -0.70 2.48
CA VAL A 117 -4.06 -1.66 3.43
C VAL A 117 -5.12 -0.99 4.30
N LEU A 118 -4.80 0.15 4.92
CA LEU A 118 -5.71 0.87 5.80
C LEU A 118 -6.95 1.43 5.08
N LEU A 119 -6.79 1.93 3.86
CA LEU A 119 -7.85 2.59 3.08
C LEU A 119 -8.79 1.60 2.38
N THR A 120 -8.40 0.32 2.26
CA THR A 120 -9.18 -0.68 1.52
C THR A 120 -9.85 -1.72 2.43
N ASN A 121 -9.14 -2.16 3.48
CA ASN A 121 -9.52 -3.33 4.27
C ASN A 121 -10.32 -2.97 5.52
N GLY A 122 -11.26 -3.85 5.87
CA GLY A 122 -12.02 -3.79 7.12
C GLY A 122 -11.40 -4.61 8.24
N MET A 123 -11.98 -4.52 9.44
CA MET A 123 -11.48 -5.19 10.64
C MET A 123 -11.42 -6.72 10.51
N SER A 124 -12.36 -7.34 9.79
CA SER A 124 -12.38 -8.81 9.61
C SER A 124 -11.14 -9.32 8.85
N ALA A 125 -10.61 -8.52 7.91
CA ALA A 125 -9.40 -8.88 7.18
C ALA A 125 -8.15 -8.78 8.09
N SER A 126 -8.10 -7.78 8.97
CA SER A 126 -6.98 -7.60 9.91
C SER A 126 -6.92 -8.67 11.00
N GLN A 127 -8.06 -9.28 11.32
CA GLN A 127 -8.15 -10.40 12.26
C GLN A 127 -7.85 -11.77 11.62
N SER A 128 -7.65 -11.82 10.30
CA SER A 128 -7.44 -13.08 9.56
C SER A 128 -6.37 -12.93 8.47
N GLN A 129 -6.78 -12.61 7.25
CA GLN A 129 -5.92 -12.66 6.06
C GLN A 129 -4.68 -11.78 6.16
N LEU A 130 -4.75 -10.59 6.78
CA LEU A 130 -3.58 -9.71 6.86
C LEU A 130 -2.52 -10.21 7.87
N GLN A 131 -2.86 -11.16 8.76
CA GLN A 131 -1.88 -11.77 9.67
C GLN A 131 -0.86 -12.64 8.93
N THR A 132 -1.15 -13.10 7.71
CA THR A 132 -0.15 -13.79 6.86
C THR A 132 0.99 -12.86 6.43
N GLN A 133 0.83 -11.55 6.63
CA GLN A 133 1.82 -10.51 6.38
C GLN A 133 2.29 -9.85 7.68
N LEU A 134 2.02 -10.48 8.83
CA LEU A 134 2.25 -9.97 10.18
C LEU A 134 1.62 -8.58 10.43
N PHE A 135 0.42 -8.35 9.90
CA PHE A 135 -0.33 -7.13 10.16
C PHE A 135 -1.28 -7.31 11.35
N TRP A 136 -1.15 -6.44 12.35
CA TRP A 136 -2.14 -6.24 13.41
C TRP A 136 -2.48 -4.75 13.51
N PRO A 137 -3.77 -4.37 13.60
CA PRO A 137 -4.13 -2.97 13.81
C PRO A 137 -3.48 -2.43 15.08
N GLU A 138 -2.79 -1.30 14.94
CA GLU A 138 -2.27 -0.54 16.07
C GLU A 138 -3.39 0.16 16.85
N GLY A 139 -3.05 0.66 18.04
CA GLY A 139 -3.95 1.36 18.95
C GLY A 139 -3.15 2.01 20.07
N GLU A 140 -3.53 1.75 21.32
CA GLU A 140 -2.74 2.17 22.49
C GLU A 140 -1.27 1.70 22.36
N GLY A 141 -0.33 2.61 22.62
CA GLY A 141 1.09 2.33 22.56
C GLY A 141 1.70 2.24 21.16
N ILE A 142 1.03 2.72 20.09
CA ILE A 142 1.51 2.61 18.69
C ILE A 142 2.97 3.03 18.46
N ASP A 143 3.47 3.98 19.25
CA ASP A 143 4.83 4.53 19.13
C ASP A 143 5.77 4.07 20.25
N GLU A 144 5.37 3.07 21.03
CA GLU A 144 6.24 2.47 22.03
C GLU A 144 7.20 1.44 21.41
N SER A 145 8.40 1.36 21.96
CA SER A 145 9.47 0.51 21.43
C SER A 145 9.81 -0.72 22.26
N ASP A 146 9.20 -0.93 23.44
CA ASP A 146 9.33 -2.15 24.24
C ASP A 146 8.30 -3.20 23.77
N PRO A 147 8.70 -4.23 23.01
CA PRO A 147 7.77 -5.24 22.49
C PRO A 147 7.25 -6.21 23.56
N VAL A 148 7.78 -6.17 24.78
CA VAL A 148 7.45 -7.10 25.87
C VAL A 148 6.54 -6.42 26.89
N ASN A 149 7.02 -5.37 27.54
CA ASN A 149 6.30 -4.71 28.64
C ASN A 149 5.50 -3.49 28.21
N GLY A 150 5.67 -3.03 26.96
CA GLY A 150 4.88 -1.94 26.41
C GLY A 150 3.38 -2.24 26.37
N THR A 151 2.56 -1.21 26.24
CA THR A 151 1.11 -1.29 26.09
C THR A 151 0.69 -1.78 24.70
N SER A 152 1.55 -1.63 23.67
CA SER A 152 1.25 -2.07 22.29
C SER A 152 1.07 -3.58 22.17
N LYS A 153 -0.19 -3.99 22.03
CA LYS A 153 -0.54 -5.40 21.75
C LYS A 153 -0.12 -5.82 20.35
N ALA A 154 -0.19 -4.92 19.37
CA ALA A 154 0.17 -5.23 17.99
C ALA A 154 1.67 -5.52 17.85
N LEU A 155 2.53 -4.70 18.47
CA LEU A 155 3.96 -4.96 18.52
C LEU A 155 4.29 -6.27 19.25
N ARG A 156 3.66 -6.53 20.39
CA ARG A 156 3.83 -7.79 21.15
C ARG A 156 3.44 -9.01 20.32
N ASN A 157 2.33 -8.95 19.57
CA ASN A 157 1.89 -10.04 18.70
C ASN A 157 2.92 -10.35 17.62
N ARG A 158 3.52 -9.32 17.00
CA ARG A 158 4.58 -9.52 16.00
C ARG A 158 5.86 -10.08 16.65
N TYR A 159 6.26 -9.53 17.78
CA TYR A 159 7.46 -9.95 18.52
C TYR A 159 7.45 -11.44 18.90
N ALA A 160 6.28 -12.01 19.19
CA ALA A 160 6.14 -13.44 19.49
C ALA A 160 6.71 -14.35 18.39
N TYR A 161 6.69 -13.91 17.12
CA TYR A 161 7.24 -14.64 15.98
C TYR A 161 8.72 -14.38 15.72
N THR A 162 9.28 -13.27 16.22
CA THR A 162 10.61 -12.79 15.83
C THR A 162 11.66 -12.88 16.94
N LYS A 163 11.23 -13.04 18.19
CA LYS A 163 12.12 -13.13 19.35
C LYS A 163 13.17 -14.23 19.21
N GLU A 164 14.31 -14.08 19.88
CA GLU A 164 15.35 -15.12 19.96
C GLU A 164 15.87 -15.60 18.58
N SER A 165 15.82 -14.70 17.57
CA SER A 165 16.15 -15.00 16.17
C SER A 165 15.33 -16.13 15.55
N HIS A 166 14.10 -16.33 16.02
CA HIS A 166 13.17 -17.24 15.37
C HIS A 166 12.98 -16.89 13.89
N GLU A 167 12.94 -17.93 13.07
CA GLU A 167 12.56 -17.80 11.67
C GLU A 167 11.04 -17.70 11.58
N PHE A 168 10.57 -16.77 10.78
CA PHE A 168 9.16 -16.55 10.52
C PHE A 168 8.94 -16.39 9.02
N ASP A 169 7.79 -16.85 8.54
CA ASP A 169 7.39 -16.71 7.15
C ASP A 169 6.20 -15.76 6.99
N MET A 170 6.09 -15.23 5.78
CA MET A 170 5.05 -14.30 5.38
C MET A 170 4.67 -14.57 3.94
N GLU A 171 3.39 -14.43 3.63
CA GLU A 171 2.88 -14.48 2.27
C GLU A 171 1.76 -13.48 2.05
N GLY A 172 1.79 -12.80 0.91
CA GLY A 172 0.77 -11.81 0.57
C GLY A 172 0.90 -11.25 -0.85
N PRO A 173 -0.09 -10.46 -1.29
CA PRO A 173 -0.01 -9.75 -2.57
C PRO A 173 1.07 -8.66 -2.52
N LEU A 174 1.38 -8.06 -3.68
CA LEU A 174 2.16 -6.83 -3.74
C LEU A 174 1.22 -5.64 -3.89
N TYR A 175 1.37 -4.60 -3.06
CA TYR A 175 0.54 -3.37 -3.15
C TYR A 175 1.03 -2.37 -4.20
N VAL A 176 1.63 -2.88 -5.28
CA VAL A 176 2.02 -2.11 -6.46
C VAL A 176 0.78 -1.92 -7.35
N ASP A 177 0.58 -0.76 -7.95
CA ASP A 177 -0.68 -0.44 -8.66
C ASP A 177 -1.01 -1.40 -9.82
N CYS A 178 0.01 -1.90 -10.54
CA CYS A 178 -0.21 -2.88 -11.61
C CYS A 178 -0.54 -4.29 -11.10
N PHE A 179 -0.55 -4.52 -9.78
CA PHE A 179 -1.08 -5.75 -9.19
C PHE A 179 -2.57 -5.62 -8.84
N ASP A 180 -3.15 -4.43 -8.94
CA ASP A 180 -4.59 -4.21 -8.75
C ASP A 180 -5.39 -4.33 -10.06
N LEU A 181 -4.84 -4.94 -11.12
CA LEU A 181 -5.54 -5.13 -12.39
C LEU A 181 -6.72 -6.11 -12.24
N ASP A 182 -7.88 -5.72 -12.77
CA ASP A 182 -9.08 -6.58 -12.79
C ASP A 182 -9.10 -7.59 -13.94
N LYS A 183 -8.13 -7.51 -14.87
CA LYS A 183 -8.00 -8.42 -16.03
C LYS A 183 -6.67 -9.16 -16.00
N TYR A 184 -6.65 -10.37 -16.54
CA TYR A 184 -5.40 -11.11 -16.73
C TYR A 184 -4.49 -10.39 -17.73
N LEU A 185 -3.23 -10.22 -17.37
CA LEU A 185 -2.19 -9.72 -18.26
C LEU A 185 -2.01 -10.73 -19.41
N ILE A 186 -2.16 -10.23 -20.65
CA ILE A 186 -2.06 -11.01 -21.88
C ILE A 186 -0.73 -11.76 -21.99
N ASN A 187 -0.77 -12.96 -22.58
CA ASN A 187 0.42 -13.75 -22.84
C ASN A 187 1.43 -12.99 -23.72
N GLY A 188 2.72 -13.37 -23.65
CA GLY A 188 3.80 -12.68 -24.37
C GLY A 188 4.29 -11.38 -23.70
N VAL A 189 3.93 -11.17 -22.43
CA VAL A 189 4.49 -10.10 -21.59
C VAL A 189 5.34 -10.72 -20.49
N ASP A 190 6.65 -10.50 -20.57
CA ASP A 190 7.60 -10.84 -19.51
C ASP A 190 7.41 -9.89 -18.32
N LEU A 191 7.43 -10.44 -17.11
CA LEU A 191 7.37 -9.66 -15.88
C LEU A 191 8.71 -9.74 -15.15
N GLN A 192 9.30 -8.59 -14.83
CA GLN A 192 10.46 -8.52 -13.94
C GLN A 192 10.12 -7.68 -12.72
N LEU A 193 10.51 -8.16 -11.55
CA LEU A 193 10.36 -7.47 -10.27
C LEU A 193 11.75 -7.19 -9.73
N ARG A 194 12.01 -5.95 -9.31
CA ARG A 194 13.23 -5.57 -8.60
C ARG A 194 12.85 -4.86 -7.32
N MET A 195 13.24 -5.42 -6.18
CA MET A 195 12.82 -4.97 -4.87
C MET A 195 14.03 -4.51 -4.06
N PHE A 196 14.04 -3.25 -3.65
CA PHE A 196 15.14 -2.64 -2.89
C PHE A 196 14.81 -2.67 -1.41
N ARG A 197 15.76 -3.11 -0.59
CA ARG A 197 15.55 -3.32 0.84
C ARG A 197 15.50 -2.00 1.60
N THR A 198 14.58 -1.90 2.54
CA THR A 198 14.55 -0.82 3.53
C THR A 198 15.62 -1.06 4.59
N ARG A 199 16.19 0.03 5.12
CA ARG A 199 17.15 -0.02 6.25
C ARG A 199 16.54 -0.65 7.50
N SER A 200 17.39 -1.29 8.31
CA SER A 200 16.98 -1.99 9.54
C SER A 200 16.30 -1.06 10.55
N GLU A 201 16.79 0.17 10.71
CA GLU A 201 16.26 1.16 11.65
C GLU A 201 14.83 1.59 11.31
N PHE A 202 14.36 1.36 10.08
CA PHE A 202 12.97 1.62 9.72
C PHE A 202 12.07 0.43 10.01
N VAL A 203 12.59 -0.79 9.83
CA VAL A 203 11.79 -2.03 9.85
C VAL A 203 11.77 -2.64 11.25
N LEU A 204 12.77 -2.37 12.07
CA LEU A 204 12.94 -2.95 13.40
C LEU A 204 12.66 -1.92 14.49
N VAL A 205 12.08 -2.39 15.59
CA VAL A 205 11.74 -1.58 16.77
C VAL A 205 12.45 -2.17 17.98
N SER A 206 13.01 -1.33 18.85
CA SER A 206 13.77 -1.74 20.03
C SER A 206 13.91 -0.59 21.03
N ASP A 207 13.82 -0.89 22.33
CA ASP A 207 14.08 0.02 23.44
C ASP A 207 15.48 -0.12 24.06
N GLU A 208 16.26 -1.09 23.59
CA GLU A 208 17.67 -1.28 23.95
C GLU A 208 18.50 0.00 23.80
N THR A 209 19.47 0.22 24.69
CA THR A 209 20.26 1.47 24.73
C THR A 209 21.15 1.68 23.50
N THR A 210 21.63 0.59 22.90
CA THR A 210 22.50 0.63 21.71
C THR A 210 22.06 -0.45 20.72
N PRO A 211 20.89 -0.27 20.08
CA PRO A 211 20.30 -1.27 19.22
C PRO A 211 21.17 -1.43 17.96
N SER A 212 21.50 -2.67 17.62
CA SER A 212 22.30 -2.99 16.45
C SER A 212 21.81 -4.30 15.86
N TYR A 213 20.74 -4.21 15.09
CA TYR A 213 19.99 -5.36 14.58
C TYR A 213 19.84 -5.29 13.07
N LYS A 214 19.62 -6.44 12.45
CA LYS A 214 19.26 -6.52 11.04
C LYS A 214 18.21 -7.59 10.79
N LEU A 215 17.38 -7.35 9.79
CA LEU A 215 16.48 -8.34 9.25
C LEU A 215 17.23 -9.12 8.16
N THR A 216 17.21 -10.45 8.22
CA THR A 216 17.84 -11.32 7.21
C THR A 216 16.77 -12.12 6.48
N ILE A 217 16.72 -12.03 5.15
CA ILE A 217 15.84 -12.85 4.31
C ILE A 217 16.55 -14.19 4.06
N LEU A 218 15.89 -15.29 4.41
CA LEU A 218 16.40 -16.66 4.30
C LEU A 218 15.87 -17.36 3.05
N GLU A 219 14.63 -17.05 2.67
CA GLU A 219 13.99 -17.61 1.50
C GLU A 219 13.08 -16.57 0.85
N ALA A 220 13.07 -16.55 -0.47
CA ALA A 220 12.21 -15.68 -1.23
C ALA A 220 11.65 -16.42 -2.46
N VAL A 221 10.34 -16.32 -2.65
CA VAL A 221 9.61 -16.93 -3.78
C VAL A 221 8.53 -15.99 -4.26
N PHE A 222 8.55 -15.63 -5.54
CA PHE A 222 7.40 -15.01 -6.17
C PHE A 222 6.49 -16.08 -6.77
N LYS A 223 5.28 -16.22 -6.24
CA LYS A 223 4.25 -17.15 -6.70
C LYS A 223 3.41 -16.48 -7.78
N ALA A 224 3.79 -16.68 -9.04
CA ALA A 224 3.09 -16.12 -10.19
C ALA A 224 1.83 -16.94 -10.52
N CYS A 225 0.65 -16.32 -10.44
CA CYS A 225 -0.61 -16.97 -10.82
C CYS A 225 -0.74 -17.03 -12.35
N LYS A 226 -0.64 -18.23 -12.92
CA LYS A 226 -0.72 -18.52 -14.35
C LYS A 226 -2.10 -19.05 -14.72
N ILE A 227 -2.65 -18.53 -15.82
CA ILE A 227 -3.97 -18.90 -16.35
C ILE A 227 -3.80 -19.59 -17.69
N ARG A 228 -4.21 -20.86 -17.77
CA ARG A 228 -4.31 -21.60 -19.02
C ARG A 228 -5.71 -21.42 -19.58
N ALA A 229 -5.82 -20.63 -20.64
CA ALA A 229 -7.07 -20.42 -21.36
C ALA A 229 -7.28 -21.47 -22.46
N ASP A 230 -8.51 -21.58 -22.93
CA ASP A 230 -8.84 -22.34 -24.13
C ASP A 230 -8.18 -21.76 -25.40
N SER A 231 -7.88 -22.62 -26.37
CA SER A 231 -7.18 -22.23 -27.60
C SER A 231 -8.01 -21.26 -28.46
N ALA A 232 -9.34 -21.36 -28.45
CA ALA A 232 -10.20 -20.44 -29.20
C ALA A 232 -10.14 -19.03 -28.62
N VAL A 233 -10.03 -18.88 -27.29
CA VAL A 233 -9.86 -17.59 -26.63
C VAL A 233 -8.55 -16.94 -27.04
N LEU A 234 -7.46 -17.71 -27.06
CA LEU A 234 -6.14 -17.24 -27.49
C LEU A 234 -6.15 -16.76 -28.95
N LEU A 235 -6.76 -17.55 -29.85
CA LEU A 235 -6.88 -17.17 -31.25
C LEU A 235 -7.73 -15.91 -31.43
N ASN A 236 -8.85 -15.80 -30.70
CA ASN A 236 -9.71 -14.62 -30.75
C ASN A 236 -8.98 -13.37 -30.25
N HIS A 237 -8.23 -13.45 -29.14
CA HIS A 237 -7.44 -12.32 -28.65
C HIS A 237 -6.27 -11.96 -29.59
N ALA A 238 -5.62 -12.96 -30.19
CA ALA A 238 -4.58 -12.74 -31.20
C ALA A 238 -5.13 -12.00 -32.43
N ASN A 239 -6.36 -12.29 -32.86
CA ASN A 239 -7.02 -11.56 -33.94
C ASN A 239 -7.50 -10.17 -33.49
N ALA A 240 -8.07 -10.04 -32.29
CA ALA A 240 -8.59 -8.78 -31.78
C ALA A 240 -7.48 -7.72 -31.61
N ILE A 241 -6.30 -8.13 -31.14
CA ILE A 241 -5.19 -7.20 -30.88
C ILE A 241 -4.62 -6.56 -32.15
N THR A 242 -4.84 -7.16 -33.32
CA THR A 242 -4.48 -6.57 -34.63
C THR A 242 -5.32 -5.33 -34.97
N LYS A 243 -6.49 -5.17 -34.35
CA LYS A 243 -7.43 -4.06 -34.60
C LYS A 243 -7.33 -2.97 -33.53
N SER A 244 -7.11 -3.35 -32.27
CA SER A 244 -6.98 -2.43 -31.14
C SER A 244 -6.06 -3.03 -30.07
N PRO A 245 -5.21 -2.21 -29.41
CA PRO A 245 -4.43 -2.69 -28.27
C PRO A 245 -5.34 -3.18 -27.14
N VAL A 246 -4.82 -4.07 -26.30
CA VAL A 246 -5.46 -4.47 -25.04
C VAL A 246 -5.26 -3.38 -24.00
N THR A 247 -6.32 -3.01 -23.29
CA THR A 247 -6.31 -1.95 -22.29
C THR A 247 -6.65 -2.46 -20.89
N TYR A 248 -5.84 -2.02 -19.92
CA TYR A 248 -5.98 -2.29 -18.49
C TYR A 248 -6.14 -0.98 -17.74
N ASN A 249 -7.35 -0.73 -17.24
CA ASN A 249 -7.62 0.39 -16.35
C ASN A 249 -7.27 -0.01 -14.92
N TYR A 250 -6.69 0.90 -14.17
CA TYR A 250 -6.31 0.67 -12.78
C TYR A 250 -6.23 1.97 -12.01
N LYS A 251 -6.24 1.88 -10.67
CA LYS A 251 -5.99 3.02 -9.80
C LYS A 251 -4.47 3.18 -9.65
N LYS A 252 -3.93 4.24 -10.23
CA LYS A 252 -2.53 4.62 -10.03
C LYS A 252 -2.42 5.43 -8.74
N THR A 253 -1.40 5.17 -7.94
CA THR A 253 -1.20 5.87 -6.67
C THR A 253 0.21 6.45 -6.58
N ASP A 254 0.31 7.66 -6.03
CA ASP A 254 1.58 8.39 -5.85
C ASP A 254 1.71 8.84 -4.40
N VAL A 255 2.96 8.93 -3.91
CA VAL A 255 3.28 9.40 -2.57
C VAL A 255 4.31 10.51 -2.67
N LYS A 256 4.03 11.61 -1.99
CA LYS A 256 4.99 12.69 -1.77
C LYS A 256 5.12 12.96 -0.29
N MET A 257 6.29 13.44 0.10
CA MET A 257 6.56 13.88 1.46
C MET A 257 7.29 15.21 1.46
N THR A 258 7.06 15.99 2.50
CA THR A 258 7.86 17.19 2.79
C THR A 258 8.02 17.36 4.30
N THR A 259 9.10 18.00 4.71
CA THR A 259 9.45 18.21 6.11
C THR A 259 8.80 19.49 6.65
N ILE A 260 8.38 19.44 7.91
CA ILE A 260 7.86 20.56 8.69
C ILE A 260 8.77 20.71 9.92
N SER A 261 9.38 21.87 10.08
CA SER A 261 10.30 22.15 11.19
C SER A 261 9.61 22.11 12.56
N ASP A 262 10.42 21.99 13.62
CA ASP A 262 9.93 22.21 14.98
C ASP A 262 9.36 23.63 15.15
N LYS A 263 8.50 23.81 16.16
CA LYS A 263 7.86 25.08 16.52
C LYS A 263 7.02 25.69 15.40
N THR A 264 6.52 24.86 14.49
CA THR A 264 5.63 25.29 13.41
C THR A 264 4.18 25.28 13.89
N SER A 265 3.47 26.40 13.73
CA SER A 265 2.03 26.49 14.00
C SER A 265 1.18 26.43 12.73
N GLU A 266 1.70 26.91 11.61
CA GLU A 266 1.03 26.94 10.31
C GLU A 266 1.96 26.40 9.24
N PHE A 267 1.41 25.56 8.37
CA PHE A 267 2.15 24.87 7.33
C PHE A 267 1.42 25.05 5.99
N TYR A 268 2.21 25.39 4.97
CA TYR A 268 1.76 25.55 3.59
C TYR A 268 2.60 24.64 2.70
N TRP A 269 1.93 23.87 1.85
CA TRP A 269 2.55 23.05 0.83
C TRP A 269 1.86 23.32 -0.50
N ASP A 270 2.28 24.36 -1.21
CA ASP A 270 1.54 24.89 -2.37
C ASP A 270 1.56 23.94 -3.58
N ASP A 271 2.71 23.33 -3.88
CA ASP A 271 2.92 22.50 -5.07
C ASP A 271 3.00 21.00 -4.74
N VAL A 272 2.03 20.45 -3.99
CA VAL A 272 2.01 19.00 -3.73
C VAL A 272 1.94 18.25 -5.06
N TRP A 273 0.99 18.60 -5.92
CA TRP A 273 1.00 18.16 -7.32
C TRP A 273 0.72 19.33 -8.25
N ASN A 274 1.56 19.44 -9.28
CA ASN A 274 1.43 20.44 -10.33
C ASN A 274 1.41 19.70 -11.68
N GLY A 275 0.32 19.88 -12.43
CA GLY A 275 0.06 19.14 -13.66
C GLY A 275 -1.13 18.21 -13.49
N LYS A 276 -0.94 16.89 -13.60
CA LYS A 276 -2.05 15.91 -13.46
C LYS A 276 -2.69 16.04 -12.07
N ARG A 277 -3.98 16.38 -12.04
CA ARG A 277 -4.80 16.49 -10.83
C ARG A 277 -5.18 15.09 -10.32
N PRO A 278 -4.95 14.78 -9.03
CA PRO A 278 -5.43 13.53 -8.44
C PRO A 278 -6.94 13.54 -8.26
N SER A 279 -7.58 12.37 -8.32
CA SER A 279 -9.01 12.21 -8.05
C SER A 279 -9.31 12.20 -6.57
N LYS A 280 -8.40 11.63 -5.76
CA LYS A 280 -8.47 11.62 -4.30
C LYS A 280 -7.10 11.94 -3.72
N MET A 281 -7.09 12.60 -2.57
CA MET A 281 -5.88 12.92 -1.84
C MET A 281 -6.08 12.63 -0.35
N PHE A 282 -5.07 12.02 0.24
CA PHE A 282 -5.01 11.66 1.65
C PHE A 282 -3.76 12.30 2.23
N VAL A 283 -3.92 13.01 3.35
CA VAL A 283 -2.82 13.67 4.06
C VAL A 283 -2.67 13.03 5.44
N ALA A 284 -1.44 12.75 5.82
CA ALA A 284 -1.08 12.26 7.16
C ALA A 284 0.23 12.92 7.62
N PHE A 285 0.50 12.88 8.92
CA PHE A 285 1.73 13.41 9.49
C PHE A 285 2.44 12.32 10.27
N VAL A 286 3.76 12.31 10.23
CA VAL A 286 4.61 11.37 10.96
C VAL A 286 5.84 12.08 11.52
N LYS A 287 6.51 11.52 12.53
CA LYS A 287 7.80 12.05 12.98
C LYS A 287 8.85 11.95 11.88
N GLN A 288 9.68 12.98 11.72
CA GLN A 288 10.76 12.95 10.72
C GLN A 288 11.84 11.91 11.08
N SER A 289 12.05 11.62 12.36
CA SER A 289 12.94 10.53 12.82
C SER A 289 12.47 9.17 12.31
N ALA A 290 11.16 8.89 12.37
CA ALA A 290 10.58 7.65 11.87
C ALA A 290 10.75 7.50 10.35
N VAL A 291 10.56 8.61 9.60
CA VAL A 291 10.86 8.65 8.15
C VAL A 291 12.32 8.33 7.88
N ASN A 292 13.23 8.87 8.69
CA ASN A 292 14.67 8.65 8.61
C ASN A 292 15.14 7.29 9.15
N GLY A 293 14.23 6.47 9.69
CA GLY A 293 14.56 5.23 10.40
C GLY A 293 15.00 5.51 11.82
N SER A 294 14.33 4.87 12.78
CA SER A 294 14.56 4.96 14.21
C SER A 294 14.10 3.67 14.84
N TYR A 295 14.93 3.06 15.69
CA TYR A 295 14.50 1.87 16.45
C TYR A 295 13.40 2.19 17.47
N THR A 296 13.20 3.46 17.82
CA THR A 296 12.23 3.86 18.85
C THR A 296 10.96 4.48 18.31
N ASP A 297 10.91 4.84 17.02
CA ASP A 297 9.73 5.48 16.43
C ASP A 297 9.07 4.56 15.40
N ASN A 298 7.74 4.56 15.35
CA ASN A 298 6.99 3.79 14.38
C ASN A 298 6.71 4.62 13.11
N PRO A 299 7.20 4.22 11.92
CA PRO A 299 6.99 4.97 10.68
C PRO A 299 5.54 5.00 10.19
N PHE A 300 4.67 4.20 10.82
CA PHE A 300 3.24 4.10 10.53
C PHE A 300 2.35 4.68 11.63
N ASN A 301 2.93 5.40 12.60
CA ASN A 301 2.17 6.24 13.52
C ASN A 301 1.80 7.56 12.83
N PHE A 302 0.62 7.59 12.21
CA PHE A 302 0.02 8.79 11.63
C PHE A 302 -0.57 9.66 12.74
N GLU A 303 0.30 10.36 13.44
CA GLU A 303 -0.07 11.20 14.58
C GLU A 303 -0.78 12.48 14.11
N HIS A 304 -1.74 12.93 14.89
CA HIS A 304 -2.45 14.17 14.60
C HIS A 304 -1.66 15.43 14.96
N PHE A 305 -0.60 15.35 15.80
CA PHE A 305 0.22 16.49 16.25
C PHE A 305 -0.57 17.73 16.70
N ASN A 306 -1.74 17.51 17.32
CA ASN A 306 -2.69 18.55 17.69
C ASN A 306 -3.19 19.43 16.53
N LEU A 307 -3.30 18.87 15.32
CA LEU A 307 -3.87 19.52 14.14
C LEU A 307 -5.26 20.08 14.46
N SER A 308 -5.47 21.33 14.05
CA SER A 308 -6.67 22.11 14.38
C SER A 308 -7.44 22.55 13.13
N GLU A 309 -6.76 22.77 12.02
CA GLU A 309 -7.39 23.09 10.73
C GLU A 309 -6.61 22.43 9.59
N ILE A 310 -7.32 21.89 8.59
CA ILE A 310 -6.74 21.38 7.35
C ILE A 310 -7.65 21.63 6.15
N VAL A 311 -7.07 22.01 5.02
CA VAL A 311 -7.78 22.25 3.76
C VAL A 311 -6.84 22.05 2.57
N LEU A 312 -7.37 21.63 1.43
CA LEU A 312 -6.65 21.66 0.17
C LEU A 312 -6.84 23.00 -0.54
N ASN A 313 -5.82 23.41 -1.30
CA ASN A 313 -5.93 24.48 -2.27
C ASN A 313 -5.87 23.88 -3.68
N ILE A 314 -6.84 24.18 -4.55
CA ILE A 314 -6.86 23.72 -5.93
C ILE A 314 -6.97 24.95 -6.82
N ASN A 315 -5.90 25.29 -7.54
CA ASN A 315 -5.83 26.48 -8.41
C ASN A 315 -6.25 27.80 -7.70
N GLY A 316 -5.93 27.95 -6.41
CA GLY A 316 -6.30 29.12 -5.60
C GLY A 316 -7.62 28.98 -4.84
N GLU A 317 -8.44 27.97 -5.13
CA GLU A 317 -9.72 27.73 -4.45
C GLU A 317 -9.57 26.71 -3.31
N SER A 318 -10.26 26.93 -2.20
CA SER A 318 -10.23 26.00 -1.06
C SER A 318 -11.16 24.80 -1.28
N LEU A 319 -10.65 23.59 -1.03
CA LEU A 319 -11.42 22.36 -0.99
C LEU A 319 -11.18 21.61 0.34
N PRO A 320 -12.20 21.42 1.19
CA PRO A 320 -13.55 22.03 1.10
C PRO A 320 -13.53 23.56 1.23
N ILE A 321 -14.65 24.22 0.89
CA ILE A 321 -14.80 25.69 0.93
C ILE A 321 -14.39 26.29 2.29
N ARG A 322 -14.66 25.56 3.37
CA ARG A 322 -14.24 25.93 4.73
C ARG A 322 -13.25 24.88 5.22
N PRO A 323 -12.12 25.28 5.83
CA PRO A 323 -11.19 24.33 6.42
C PRO A 323 -11.88 23.37 7.40
N ILE A 324 -11.46 22.11 7.38
CA ILE A 324 -11.92 21.11 8.33
C ILE A 324 -11.32 21.48 9.69
N LYS A 325 -12.18 21.82 10.65
CA LYS A 325 -11.77 22.14 12.02
C LYS A 325 -11.74 20.89 12.88
N LEU A 326 -10.70 20.77 13.70
CA LEU A 326 -10.37 19.59 14.48
C LEU A 326 -10.05 19.98 15.92
N ASP A 327 -10.44 19.14 16.87
CA ASP A 327 -9.97 19.22 18.26
C ASP A 327 -9.74 17.81 18.80
N PHE A 328 -8.48 17.47 19.06
CA PHE A 328 -8.08 16.18 19.64
C PHE A 328 -7.92 16.24 21.17
N ASN A 329 -8.20 17.39 21.81
CA ASN A 329 -8.24 17.52 23.27
C ASN A 329 -9.59 17.01 23.82
N ASN A 330 -10.03 17.57 24.95
CA ASN A 330 -11.22 17.13 25.69
C ASN A 330 -12.50 17.02 24.86
N ASN A 331 -12.69 17.87 23.83
CA ASN A 331 -13.93 17.83 23.04
C ASN A 331 -13.94 16.70 22.01
N GLN A 332 -12.77 16.22 21.56
CA GLN A 332 -12.65 15.13 20.58
C GLN A 332 -13.49 15.36 19.30
N ASN A 333 -13.44 16.60 18.78
CA ASN A 333 -14.19 17.04 17.60
C ASN A 333 -13.37 16.78 16.32
N TYR A 334 -13.35 15.52 15.86
CA TYR A 334 -12.68 15.12 14.61
C TYR A 334 -13.55 14.22 13.71
N VAL A 335 -14.83 14.04 14.07
CA VAL A 335 -15.74 13.10 13.39
C VAL A 335 -15.97 13.48 11.93
N THR A 336 -16.00 14.76 11.56
CA THR A 336 -16.14 15.17 10.16
C THR A 336 -15.00 14.66 9.29
N ALA A 337 -13.75 14.72 9.77
CA ALA A 337 -12.62 14.17 9.03
C ALA A 337 -12.70 12.65 8.90
N LEU A 338 -13.17 11.96 9.94
CA LEU A 338 -13.40 10.52 9.90
C LEU A 338 -14.52 10.13 8.93
N CYS A 339 -15.63 10.88 8.89
CA CYS A 339 -16.69 10.66 7.91
C CYS A 339 -16.18 10.89 6.48
N ASN A 340 -15.38 11.93 6.24
CA ASN A 340 -14.74 12.16 4.95
C ASN A 340 -13.84 10.97 4.56
N LEU A 341 -13.07 10.41 5.50
CA LEU A 341 -12.27 9.21 5.27
C LEU A 341 -13.13 8.02 4.82
N TYR A 342 -14.27 7.76 5.48
CA TYR A 342 -15.19 6.70 5.06
C TYR A 342 -15.85 6.98 3.70
N GLN A 343 -16.13 8.24 3.40
CA GLN A 343 -16.72 8.64 2.12
C GLN A 343 -15.71 8.46 0.98
N SER A 344 -14.51 8.99 1.11
CA SER A 344 -13.46 8.89 0.09
C SER A 344 -12.98 7.45 -0.12
N THR A 345 -13.18 6.56 0.85
CA THR A 345 -12.91 5.11 0.71
C THR A 345 -14.12 4.30 0.26
N GLU A 346 -15.23 4.96 -0.11
CA GLU A 346 -16.48 4.35 -0.59
C GLU A 346 -17.08 3.33 0.38
N LYS A 347 -16.87 3.56 1.69
CA LYS A 347 -17.47 2.77 2.78
C LYS A 347 -18.70 3.46 3.35
N TRP A 348 -18.77 4.78 3.24
CA TRP A 348 -19.94 5.54 3.64
C TRP A 348 -21.19 5.08 2.86
N TYR A 349 -22.33 4.96 3.53
CA TYR A 349 -23.59 4.39 3.00
C TYR A 349 -23.59 2.90 2.59
N ARG A 350 -22.51 2.15 2.85
CA ARG A 350 -22.44 0.72 2.56
C ARG A 350 -22.22 -0.08 3.85
N ASP A 351 -22.64 -1.34 3.86
CA ASP A 351 -22.25 -2.29 4.93
C ASP A 351 -20.79 -2.73 4.71
N GLY A 352 -19.88 -1.80 4.94
CA GLY A 352 -18.45 -1.95 4.79
C GLY A 352 -17.72 -1.29 5.96
N SER A 353 -16.58 -1.84 6.34
CA SER A 353 -15.75 -1.30 7.42
C SER A 353 -14.36 -0.92 6.92
N LEU A 354 -13.70 -0.02 7.66
CA LEU A 354 -12.25 0.15 7.64
C LEU A 354 -11.64 -0.41 8.92
N ILE A 355 -10.32 -0.63 8.89
CA ILE A 355 -9.53 -0.90 10.09
C ILE A 355 -9.54 0.30 11.04
N ILE A 356 -9.68 1.52 10.50
CA ILE A 356 -9.69 2.77 11.25
C ILE A 356 -11.10 3.02 11.77
N ASP A 357 -11.24 2.98 13.10
CA ASP A 357 -12.44 3.43 13.82
C ASP A 357 -12.18 4.78 14.50
N ARG A 358 -13.17 5.26 15.27
CA ARG A 358 -13.08 6.57 15.94
C ARG A 358 -11.90 6.67 16.91
N GLU A 359 -11.63 5.61 17.66
CA GLU A 359 -10.54 5.59 18.64
C GLU A 359 -9.19 5.59 17.92
N LYS A 360 -9.01 4.69 16.94
CA LYS A 360 -7.77 4.58 16.17
C LYS A 360 -7.45 5.83 15.37
N PHE A 361 -8.46 6.55 14.88
CA PHE A 361 -8.25 7.83 14.19
C PHE A 361 -7.54 8.85 15.10
N ALA A 362 -7.87 8.88 16.39
CA ALA A 362 -7.22 9.75 17.36
C ALA A 362 -5.92 9.15 17.93
N SER A 363 -5.73 7.84 17.87
CA SER A 363 -4.57 7.13 18.43
C SER A 363 -3.64 6.57 17.34
N GLY A 364 -3.18 7.45 16.43
CA GLY A 364 -2.10 7.13 15.48
C GLY A 364 -2.52 6.71 14.08
N TYR A 365 -3.82 6.77 13.72
CA TYR A 365 -4.31 6.65 12.34
C TYR A 365 -5.05 7.91 11.85
N ALA A 366 -4.53 9.10 12.19
CA ALA A 366 -5.10 10.37 11.73
C ALA A 366 -4.78 10.63 10.25
N ILE A 367 -5.65 10.13 9.36
CA ILE A 367 -5.53 10.27 7.90
C ILE A 367 -6.67 11.14 7.38
N TYR A 368 -6.34 12.29 6.81
CA TYR A 368 -7.30 13.29 6.33
C TYR A 368 -7.56 13.10 4.84
N ALA A 369 -8.79 12.73 4.49
CA ALA A 369 -9.18 12.41 3.10
C ALA A 369 -9.95 13.55 2.42
N PHE A 370 -9.70 13.69 1.12
CA PHE A 370 -10.32 14.68 0.25
C PHE A 370 -10.64 14.05 -1.11
N ASP A 371 -11.92 14.04 -1.49
CA ASP A 371 -12.37 13.76 -2.85
C ASP A 371 -12.23 15.05 -3.68
N ILE A 372 -11.34 15.01 -4.68
CA ILE A 372 -11.06 16.14 -5.58
C ILE A 372 -11.92 16.03 -6.85
N ASP A 373 -12.02 14.83 -7.39
CA ASP A 373 -12.96 14.49 -8.44
C ASP A 373 -14.20 13.80 -7.84
N PRO A 374 -15.36 13.85 -8.52
CA PRO A 374 -16.52 13.07 -8.11
C PRO A 374 -16.21 11.58 -7.96
N SER A 375 -16.57 11.02 -6.82
CA SER A 375 -16.44 9.60 -6.47
C SER A 375 -17.82 9.01 -6.12
N ASP A 376 -17.90 7.68 -6.04
CA ASP A 376 -19.11 6.94 -5.63
C ASP A 376 -20.37 7.13 -6.52
N LEU A 377 -20.20 7.32 -7.85
CA LEU A 377 -21.34 7.47 -8.79
C LEU A 377 -21.72 6.15 -9.51
N GLY A 378 -21.34 5.00 -8.96
CA GLY A 378 -21.59 3.67 -9.53
C GLY A 378 -20.39 3.06 -10.28
N GLU A 379 -20.58 1.87 -10.87
CA GLU A 379 -19.52 1.15 -11.57
C GLU A 379 -19.44 1.56 -13.06
N GLY A 380 -18.23 1.53 -13.64
CA GLY A 380 -18.03 1.56 -15.09
C GLY A 380 -17.65 2.90 -15.72
N TYR A 381 -17.29 3.92 -14.94
CA TYR A 381 -16.75 5.18 -15.45
C TYR A 381 -15.32 5.44 -14.96
N ILE A 382 -14.58 6.23 -15.71
CA ILE A 382 -13.23 6.70 -15.39
C ILE A 382 -13.29 8.21 -15.44
N ASN A 383 -12.84 8.88 -14.37
CA ASN A 383 -12.78 10.32 -14.36
C ASN A 383 -11.80 10.82 -15.43
N LEU A 384 -12.15 11.92 -16.09
CA LEU A 384 -11.24 12.58 -17.01
C LEU A 384 -10.04 13.12 -16.24
N VAL A 385 -8.86 13.01 -16.83
CA VAL A 385 -7.64 13.56 -16.23
C VAL A 385 -7.67 15.08 -16.38
N HIS A 386 -7.79 15.79 -15.26
CA HIS A 386 -7.72 17.24 -15.22
C HIS A 386 -6.29 17.72 -14.93
N GLN A 387 -6.02 18.99 -15.27
CA GLN A 387 -4.79 19.67 -14.86
C GLN A 387 -5.11 20.61 -13.70
N ALA A 388 -4.32 20.58 -12.64
CA ALA A 388 -4.41 21.52 -11.54
C ALA A 388 -3.09 21.63 -10.78
N ASN A 389 -2.95 22.74 -10.07
CA ASN A 389 -2.07 22.87 -8.93
C ASN A 389 -2.86 22.49 -7.67
N VAL A 390 -2.34 21.54 -6.90
CA VAL A 390 -2.94 21.07 -5.65
C VAL A 390 -1.96 21.29 -4.51
N GLY A 391 -2.39 22.10 -3.54
CA GLY A 391 -1.68 22.45 -2.32
C GLY A 391 -2.41 22.01 -1.05
N VAL A 392 -1.70 22.03 0.08
CA VAL A 392 -2.24 21.75 1.42
C VAL A 392 -1.95 22.93 2.34
N TYR A 393 -2.96 23.33 3.11
CA TYR A 393 -2.78 24.17 4.29
C TYR A 393 -3.16 23.39 5.55
N ALA A 394 -2.33 23.51 6.57
CA ALA A 394 -2.56 22.91 7.89
C ALA A 394 -2.19 23.89 9.00
N ARG A 395 -2.97 23.90 10.08
CA ARG A 395 -2.69 24.66 11.31
C ARG A 395 -2.75 23.75 12.53
N PHE A 396 -1.75 23.84 13.39
CA PHE A 396 -1.68 23.11 14.65
C PHE A 396 -2.14 24.01 15.81
N SER A 397 -2.91 23.45 16.75
CA SER A 397 -3.39 24.20 17.93
C SER A 397 -2.28 24.54 18.91
N LYS A 398 -1.15 23.84 18.83
CA LYS A 398 0.10 24.12 19.54
C LYS A 398 1.24 24.01 18.52
N PRO A 399 2.30 24.82 18.63
CA PRO A 399 3.49 24.65 17.79
C PRO A 399 4.02 23.21 17.91
N THR A 400 4.47 22.63 16.80
CA THR A 400 5.12 21.31 16.79
C THR A 400 6.29 21.28 17.77
N THR A 401 6.47 20.18 18.50
CA THR A 401 7.56 20.04 19.49
C THR A 401 8.82 19.45 18.89
N GLU A 402 8.71 18.88 17.69
CA GLU A 402 9.77 18.24 16.94
C GLU A 402 9.56 18.43 15.44
N THR A 403 10.55 18.02 14.64
CA THR A 403 10.44 18.03 13.19
C THR A 403 9.57 16.86 12.73
N ILE A 404 8.56 17.13 11.92
CA ILE A 404 7.62 16.12 11.39
C ILE A 404 7.66 16.11 9.86
N SER A 405 7.05 15.12 9.25
CA SER A 405 6.86 15.03 7.80
C SER A 405 5.38 15.00 7.48
N ALA A 406 4.95 15.82 6.52
CA ALA A 406 3.65 15.67 5.89
C ALA A 406 3.77 14.63 4.76
N ILE A 407 2.87 13.66 4.76
CA ILE A 407 2.72 12.64 3.73
C ILE A 407 1.46 12.97 2.93
N ALA A 408 1.60 13.04 1.61
CA ALA A 408 0.49 13.14 0.69
C ALA A 408 0.44 11.86 -0.16
N PHE A 409 -0.64 11.10 -0.03
CA PHE A 409 -0.95 9.94 -0.87
C PHE A 409 -2.12 10.28 -1.77
N SER A 410 -2.02 9.98 -3.06
CA SER A 410 -3.07 10.32 -4.02
C SER A 410 -3.42 9.17 -4.94
N GLU A 411 -4.64 9.23 -5.48
CA GLU A 411 -5.15 8.29 -6.47
C GLU A 411 -5.45 9.00 -7.80
N TYR A 412 -5.11 8.33 -8.90
CA TYR A 412 -5.36 8.75 -10.27
C TYR A 412 -5.97 7.61 -11.08
N PRO A 413 -6.79 7.91 -12.10
CA PRO A 413 -7.06 6.94 -13.15
C PRO A 413 -5.76 6.66 -13.92
N GLY A 414 -5.42 5.38 -14.08
CA GLY A 414 -4.28 4.92 -14.86
C GLY A 414 -4.72 3.96 -15.96
N LEU A 415 -4.01 3.99 -17.08
CA LEU A 415 -4.22 3.07 -18.21
C LEU A 415 -2.90 2.45 -18.67
N ILE A 416 -2.84 1.12 -18.72
CA ILE A 416 -1.79 0.37 -19.43
C ILE A 416 -2.38 -0.13 -20.74
N ALA A 417 -1.70 0.13 -21.85
CA ALA A 417 -2.00 -0.43 -23.16
C ALA A 417 -0.90 -1.39 -23.61
N VAL A 418 -1.30 -2.53 -24.15
CA VAL A 418 -0.40 -3.53 -24.75
C VAL A 418 -0.81 -3.74 -26.20
N ASP A 419 0.10 -3.46 -27.13
CA ASP A 419 -0.16 -3.56 -28.55
C ASP A 419 0.15 -4.96 -29.14
N GLN A 420 -0.03 -5.10 -30.45
CA GLN A 420 0.23 -6.35 -31.16
C GLN A 420 1.67 -6.85 -30.97
N SER A 421 2.65 -5.94 -30.94
CA SER A 421 4.07 -6.24 -30.71
C SER A 421 4.41 -6.46 -29.24
N ARG A 422 3.42 -6.41 -28.34
CA ARG A 422 3.59 -6.45 -26.89
C ARG A 422 4.41 -5.28 -26.34
N GLU A 423 4.38 -4.16 -27.05
CA GLU A 423 4.89 -2.89 -26.53
C GLU A 423 3.97 -2.38 -25.42
N ILE A 424 4.56 -1.94 -24.31
CA ILE A 424 3.83 -1.44 -23.14
C ILE A 424 3.78 0.09 -23.15
N ARG A 425 2.58 0.66 -23.12
CA ARG A 425 2.36 2.12 -23.03
C ARG A 425 1.58 2.46 -21.76
N LEU A 426 2.07 3.46 -21.03
CA LEU A 426 1.40 4.05 -19.87
C LEU A 426 0.76 5.37 -20.32
N ILE A 427 -0.54 5.54 -20.07
CA ILE A 427 -1.31 6.71 -20.52
C ILE A 427 -1.82 7.49 -19.31
#